data_AF-A0A2D6P345-F1
#
_entry.id   AF-A0A2D6P345-F1
#
_cell.length_a   1.000
_cell.length_b   1.000
_cell.length_c   1.000
_cell.angle_alpha   90.00
_cell.angle_beta   90.00
_cell.angle_gamma   90.00
#
_symmetry.space_group_name_H-M   'P 1'
#
loop_
_entity.id
_entity.type
_entity.pdbx_description
1 polymer ?
#
loop_
_entity_poly.entity_id
_entity_poly.type
_entity_poly.pdbx_seq_one_letter_code
_entity_poly.pdbx_strand_id
1 'polypeptide(L)'
;MLFIKTGQTLDSIVSFVDKVKKKTEPASDKLLAIGAGNAAYIDTLLDIIDNSQFSDTTNDILMMLGGAVWGAGNYLALKSDKTEKIRNGVRAINRKVDSLRPLSWLKTAGIATALTLSSLQVKPYAEQFYDEISSHLLKKEPLVAVEPIETEMPRITQISRNRPEIYDSLNHERLVDHSFEGVRLANKETPIGRIQRTLRWQPIYRTIEEKYGIPQDILAGMIMQESYGNPVQPNSRNDGGLGVVHVQGPTAKDWGLKIHGDSDKSSDRAHGMQIRQLLQNSNYDPTVVQEFDERTHLIKVLDTAARIVSKGKDRHGTWEYGIQFYRIPGKIGRNTAWEYGRDVLDWKDRINNDRQLANAERDFNQRNEMSFDDYINKFHEMSNNWGLEDYIANHRD
;
A
#
# COMPACT_ATOMS: atom_id res chain seq x y z
N MET A 1 -13.43 54.74 18.50
CA MET A 1 -12.63 53.80 19.34
C MET A 1 -12.66 52.35 18.84
N LEU A 2 -12.96 52.10 17.55
CA LEU A 2 -12.99 50.75 16.95
C LEU A 2 -11.83 50.46 15.98
N PHE A 3 -11.06 51.47 15.58
CA PHE A 3 -9.95 51.33 14.61
C PHE A 3 -8.59 50.97 15.23
N ILE A 4 -8.46 51.04 16.56
CA ILE A 4 -7.18 50.75 17.25
C ILE A 4 -6.99 49.24 17.51
N LYS A 5 -8.08 48.46 17.59
CA LYS A 5 -8.01 47.01 17.86
C LYS A 5 -7.73 46.15 16.62
N THR A 6 -7.93 46.65 15.41
CA THR A 6 -7.67 45.91 14.17
C THR A 6 -6.20 45.93 13.75
N GLY A 7 -5.45 46.99 14.10
CA GLY A 7 -4.01 47.07 13.81
C GLY A 7 -3.16 46.05 14.57
N GLN A 8 -3.45 45.84 15.87
CA GLN A 8 -2.69 44.91 16.72
C GLN A 8 -2.81 43.43 16.29
N THR A 9 -3.93 43.06 15.68
CA THR A 9 -4.17 41.70 15.18
C THR A 9 -3.43 41.44 13.88
N LEU A 10 -3.32 42.46 13.00
CA LEU A 10 -2.60 42.34 11.74
C LEU A 10 -1.08 42.23 11.95
N ASP A 11 -0.52 43.05 12.85
CA ASP A 11 0.91 43.01 13.17
C ASP A 11 1.32 41.67 13.83
N SER A 12 0.42 41.08 14.61
CA SER A 12 0.63 39.77 15.23
C SER A 12 0.62 38.63 14.19
N ILE A 13 -0.25 38.72 13.18
CA ILE A 13 -0.30 37.76 12.06
C ILE A 13 0.93 37.92 11.16
N VAL A 14 1.32 39.15 10.84
CA VAL A 14 2.53 39.43 10.05
C VAL A 14 3.77 38.93 10.78
N SER A 15 3.90 39.18 12.08
CA SER A 15 5.00 38.67 12.92
C SER A 15 5.05 37.14 12.97
N PHE A 16 3.89 36.48 13.04
CA PHE A 16 3.79 35.03 13.04
C PHE A 16 4.18 34.43 11.69
N VAL A 17 3.67 35.00 10.59
CA VAL A 17 4.05 34.59 9.23
C VAL A 17 5.54 34.81 8.98
N ASP A 18 6.10 35.93 9.43
CA ASP A 18 7.54 36.21 9.33
C ASP A 18 8.38 35.24 10.17
N LYS A 19 7.91 34.84 11.36
CA LYS A 19 8.56 33.80 12.19
C LYS A 19 8.51 32.43 11.55
N VAL A 20 7.37 32.05 10.96
CA VAL A 20 7.22 30.78 10.25
C VAL A 20 8.10 30.79 9.01
N LYS A 21 8.08 31.88 8.23
CA LYS A 21 8.91 32.07 7.03
C LYS A 21 10.41 32.03 7.36
N LYS A 22 10.87 32.76 8.38
CA LYS A 22 12.28 32.70 8.84
C LYS A 22 12.71 31.32 9.33
N LYS A 23 11.77 30.51 9.82
CA LYS A 23 12.02 29.14 10.31
C LYS A 23 12.00 28.09 9.19
N THR A 24 11.25 28.32 8.12
CA THR A 24 11.14 27.40 6.97
C THR A 24 12.07 27.76 5.80
N GLU A 25 12.42 29.04 5.63
CA GLU A 25 13.34 29.55 4.59
C GLU A 25 14.67 28.79 4.49
N PRO A 26 15.35 28.41 5.59
CA PRO A 26 16.63 27.72 5.49
C PRO A 26 16.52 26.32 4.87
N ALA A 27 15.38 25.65 5.05
CA ALA A 27 15.13 24.32 4.49
C ALA A 27 14.62 24.40 3.04
N SER A 28 13.72 25.35 2.74
CA SER A 28 13.26 25.59 1.37
C SER A 28 14.38 26.12 0.48
N ASP A 29 15.24 27.00 0.97
CA ASP A 29 16.41 27.48 0.23
C ASP A 29 17.43 26.38 -0.04
N LYS A 30 17.62 25.44 0.91
CA LYS A 30 18.47 24.26 0.69
C LYS A 30 17.91 23.37 -0.41
N LEU A 31 16.60 23.08 -0.40
CA LEU A 31 15.95 22.26 -1.42
C LEU A 31 15.93 22.93 -2.79
N LEU A 32 15.63 24.23 -2.85
CA LEU A 32 15.64 25.01 -4.09
C LEU A 32 17.06 25.19 -4.64
N ALA A 33 18.08 25.27 -3.78
CA ALA A 33 19.46 25.33 -4.20
C ALA A 33 19.95 23.98 -4.75
N ILE A 34 19.59 22.88 -4.11
CA ILE A 34 19.86 21.53 -4.61
C ILE A 34 19.15 21.32 -5.96
N GLY A 35 17.87 21.69 -6.06
CA GLY A 35 17.11 21.57 -7.30
C GLY A 35 17.71 22.38 -8.46
N ALA A 36 18.14 23.62 -8.20
CA ALA A 36 18.78 24.46 -9.22
C ALA A 36 20.19 23.97 -9.60
N GLY A 37 20.95 23.48 -8.62
CA GLY A 37 22.23 22.82 -8.89
C GLY A 37 22.06 21.57 -9.75
N ASN A 38 21.06 20.74 -9.44
CA ASN A 38 20.74 19.52 -10.21
C ASN A 38 20.42 19.86 -11.66
N ALA A 39 19.61 20.90 -11.90
CA ALA A 39 19.25 21.33 -13.24
C ALA A 39 20.48 21.82 -14.03
N ALA A 40 21.31 22.68 -13.44
CA ALA A 40 22.52 23.20 -14.09
C ALA A 40 23.57 22.10 -14.35
N TYR A 41 23.68 21.14 -13.44
CA TYR A 41 24.60 20.01 -13.60
C TYR A 41 24.20 19.09 -14.76
N ILE A 42 22.91 18.75 -14.85
CA ILE A 42 22.37 17.95 -15.96
C ILE A 42 22.55 18.69 -17.28
N ASP A 43 22.23 19.98 -17.33
CA ASP A 43 22.40 20.83 -18.51
C ASP A 43 23.86 20.84 -19.00
N THR A 44 24.82 20.99 -18.08
CA THR A 44 26.26 20.98 -18.40
C THR A 44 26.73 19.60 -18.89
N LEU A 45 26.24 18.52 -18.29
CA LEU A 45 26.57 17.16 -18.73
C LEU A 45 26.02 16.86 -20.12
N LEU A 46 24.78 17.28 -20.39
CA LEU A 46 24.16 17.14 -21.70
C LEU A 46 24.91 17.96 -22.75
N ASP A 47 25.29 19.20 -22.43
CA ASP A 47 26.12 20.03 -23.33
C ASP A 47 27.49 19.38 -23.61
N ILE A 48 28.13 18.75 -22.63
CA ILE A 48 29.41 18.03 -22.83
C ILE A 48 29.18 16.81 -23.73
N ILE A 49 28.10 16.06 -23.52
CA ILE A 49 27.77 14.87 -24.30
C ILE A 49 27.44 15.26 -25.74
N ASP A 50 26.55 16.21 -25.94
CA ASP A 50 26.05 16.65 -27.26
C ASP A 50 27.15 17.30 -28.11
N ASN A 51 28.15 17.92 -27.48
CA ASN A 51 29.28 18.55 -28.18
C ASN A 51 30.54 17.67 -28.21
N SER A 52 30.50 16.46 -27.67
CA SER A 52 31.61 15.50 -27.73
C SER A 52 31.42 14.49 -28.86
N GLN A 53 32.54 13.98 -29.40
CA GLN A 53 32.52 12.85 -30.34
C GLN A 53 32.67 11.51 -29.63
N PHE A 54 32.18 11.41 -28.39
CA PHE A 54 32.29 10.17 -27.62
C PHE A 54 31.33 9.11 -28.15
N SER A 55 31.70 7.84 -28.01
CA SER A 55 30.80 6.74 -28.30
C SER A 55 29.65 6.71 -27.29
N ASP A 56 28.50 6.17 -27.70
CA ASP A 56 27.31 6.05 -26.84
C ASP A 56 27.63 5.39 -25.49
N THR A 57 28.46 4.35 -25.50
CA THR A 57 28.91 3.67 -24.27
C THR A 57 29.74 4.58 -23.35
N THR A 58 30.54 5.48 -23.92
CA THR A 58 31.35 6.44 -23.14
C THR A 58 30.45 7.55 -22.56
N ASN A 59 29.44 7.98 -23.31
CA ASN A 59 28.42 8.92 -22.83
C ASN A 59 27.62 8.33 -21.66
N ASP A 60 27.24 7.05 -21.76
CA ASP A 60 26.55 6.35 -20.67
C ASP A 60 27.40 6.28 -19.40
N ILE A 61 28.69 5.95 -19.52
CA ILE A 61 29.62 5.90 -18.38
C ILE A 61 29.81 7.30 -17.77
N LEU A 62 29.91 8.35 -18.59
CA LEU A 62 30.00 9.74 -18.12
C LEU A 62 28.74 10.18 -17.37
N MET A 63 27.56 9.78 -17.83
CA MET A 63 26.29 10.03 -17.13
C MET A 63 26.22 9.32 -15.78
N MET A 64 26.70 8.07 -15.71
CA MET A 64 26.69 7.28 -14.48
C MET A 64 27.69 7.81 -13.44
N LEU A 65 28.94 8.08 -13.85
CA LEU A 65 29.95 8.66 -12.98
C LEU A 65 29.55 10.07 -12.52
N GLY A 66 28.97 10.85 -13.44
CA GLY A 66 28.46 12.17 -13.13
C GLY A 66 27.33 12.13 -12.09
N GLY A 67 26.34 11.25 -12.28
CA GLY A 67 25.25 11.02 -11.34
C GLY A 67 25.75 10.62 -9.94
N ALA A 68 26.78 9.76 -9.86
CA ALA A 68 27.34 9.30 -8.59
C ALA A 68 28.09 10.42 -7.82
N VAL A 69 28.97 11.17 -8.50
CA VAL A 69 29.70 12.30 -7.90
C VAL A 69 28.72 13.38 -7.43
N TRP A 70 27.69 13.64 -8.22
CA TRP A 70 26.69 14.64 -7.91
C TRP A 70 25.76 14.21 -6.75
N GLY A 71 25.36 12.94 -6.70
CA GLY A 71 24.61 12.36 -5.58
C GLY A 71 25.37 12.48 -4.26
N ALA A 72 26.68 12.22 -4.27
CA ALA A 72 27.55 12.42 -3.11
C ALA A 72 27.66 13.91 -2.73
N GLY A 73 27.76 14.81 -3.71
CA GLY A 73 27.76 16.26 -3.49
C GLY A 73 26.49 16.76 -2.82
N ASN A 74 25.31 16.31 -3.28
CA ASN A 74 24.01 16.64 -2.67
C ASN A 74 23.87 16.10 -1.25
N TYR A 75 24.33 14.87 -1.01
CA TYR A 75 24.34 14.26 0.31
C TYR A 75 25.21 15.07 1.30
N LEU A 76 26.40 15.49 0.86
CA LEU A 76 27.32 16.32 1.65
C LEU A 76 26.77 17.73 1.88
N ALA A 77 26.12 18.33 0.88
CA ALA A 77 25.48 19.64 0.98
C ALA A 77 24.29 19.65 1.95
N LEU A 78 23.56 18.53 2.04
CA LEU A 78 22.46 18.34 2.99
C LEU A 78 22.96 18.18 4.44
N LYS A 79 24.14 17.57 4.63
CA LYS A 79 24.70 17.30 5.97
C LYS A 79 25.62 18.40 6.54
N SER A 80 26.12 19.33 5.73
CA SER A 80 27.11 20.32 6.20
C SER A 80 26.52 21.70 6.46
N ASP A 81 26.71 22.22 7.68
CA ASP A 81 26.29 23.57 8.09
C ASP A 81 27.14 24.70 7.48
N LYS A 82 28.30 24.39 6.86
CA LYS A 82 29.24 25.37 6.26
C LYS A 82 28.98 25.66 4.77
N THR A 83 27.72 25.70 4.35
CA THR A 83 27.30 25.80 2.92
C THR A 83 26.87 27.21 2.46
N GLU A 84 27.31 28.27 3.15
CA GLU A 84 26.88 29.64 2.84
C GLU A 84 27.40 30.15 1.48
N LYS A 85 28.64 29.85 1.11
CA LYS A 85 29.21 30.22 -0.20
C LYS A 85 28.52 29.52 -1.37
N ILE A 86 28.15 28.25 -1.19
CA ILE A 86 27.41 27.47 -2.18
C ILE A 86 25.99 28.04 -2.36
N ARG A 87 25.31 28.38 -1.25
CA ARG A 87 23.99 29.04 -1.29
C ARG A 87 24.04 30.38 -2.04
N ASN A 88 25.08 31.18 -1.84
CA ASN A 88 25.21 32.47 -2.53
C ASN A 88 25.49 32.30 -4.03
N GLY A 89 26.30 31.31 -4.42
CA GLY A 89 26.51 30.96 -5.84
C GLY A 89 25.21 30.47 -6.50
N VAL A 90 24.47 29.60 -5.83
CA VAL A 90 23.20 29.07 -6.38
C VAL A 90 22.09 30.12 -6.42
N ARG A 91 22.04 31.05 -5.48
CA ARG A 91 21.11 32.21 -5.54
C ARG A 91 21.41 33.12 -6.75
N ALA A 92 22.68 33.31 -7.10
CA ALA A 92 23.05 34.07 -8.29
C ALA A 92 22.64 33.34 -9.58
N ILE A 93 22.79 32.01 -9.62
CA ILE A 93 22.35 31.18 -10.74
C ILE A 93 20.81 31.17 -10.86
N ASN A 94 20.07 30.98 -9.76
CA ASN A 94 18.61 31.01 -9.76
C ASN A 94 18.05 32.36 -10.23
N ARG A 95 18.61 33.49 -9.78
CA ARG A 95 18.19 34.82 -10.29
C ARG A 95 18.42 34.99 -11.79
N LYS A 96 19.48 34.38 -12.32
CA LYS A 96 19.79 34.42 -13.75
C LYS A 96 18.86 33.51 -14.56
N VAL A 97 18.53 32.33 -14.04
CA VAL A 97 17.59 31.36 -14.64
C VAL A 97 16.14 31.89 -14.61
N ASP A 98 15.70 32.50 -13.51
CA ASP A 98 14.34 33.06 -13.38
C ASP A 98 14.10 34.25 -14.32
N SER A 99 15.17 34.91 -14.78
CA SER A 99 15.10 35.97 -15.80
C SER A 99 14.86 35.45 -17.22
N LEU A 100 14.95 34.15 -17.44
CA LEU A 100 14.80 33.49 -18.74
C LEU A 100 13.60 32.52 -18.70
N ARG A 101 12.42 33.02 -19.11
CA ARG A 101 11.13 32.29 -19.06
C ARG A 101 11.16 30.84 -19.59
N PRO A 102 11.87 30.49 -20.69
CA PRO A 102 11.92 29.11 -21.18
C PRO A 102 12.60 28.12 -20.20
N LEU A 103 13.58 28.58 -19.41
CA LEU A 103 14.34 27.72 -18.50
C LEU A 103 13.61 27.40 -17.19
N SER A 104 12.59 28.19 -16.82
CA SER A 104 11.72 27.89 -15.67
C SER A 104 10.87 26.62 -15.87
N TRP A 105 10.53 26.29 -17.12
CA TRP A 105 9.85 25.04 -17.48
C TRP A 105 10.80 23.85 -17.42
N LEU A 106 12.07 24.03 -17.80
CA LEU A 106 13.12 23.01 -17.68
C LEU A 106 13.38 22.61 -16.22
N LYS A 107 13.29 23.56 -15.28
CA LYS A 107 13.40 23.32 -13.83
C LYS A 107 12.28 22.43 -13.29
N THR A 108 11.04 22.66 -13.74
CA THR A 108 9.88 21.86 -13.36
C THR A 108 9.94 20.46 -14.00
N ALA A 109 10.35 20.39 -15.26
CA ALA A 109 10.56 19.12 -15.97
C ALA A 109 11.70 18.30 -15.35
N GLY A 110 12.82 18.93 -14.98
CA GLY A 110 13.95 18.27 -14.33
C GLY A 110 13.62 17.69 -12.95
N ILE A 111 12.79 18.38 -12.16
CA ILE A 111 12.29 17.86 -10.87
C ILE A 111 11.37 16.66 -11.09
N ALA A 112 10.47 16.74 -12.08
CA ALA A 112 9.58 15.63 -12.41
C ALA A 112 10.35 14.41 -12.94
N THR A 113 11.35 14.61 -13.81
CA THR A 113 12.21 13.55 -14.35
C THR A 113 13.10 12.95 -13.27
N ALA A 114 13.66 13.75 -12.36
CA ALA A 114 14.45 13.23 -11.24
C ALA A 114 13.60 12.38 -10.26
N LEU A 115 12.35 12.76 -10.01
CA LEU A 115 11.39 11.97 -9.22
C LEU A 115 10.96 10.68 -9.95
N THR A 116 10.96 10.69 -11.28
CA THR A 116 10.59 9.55 -12.14
C THR A 116 11.75 8.58 -12.36
N LEU A 117 12.99 9.07 -12.44
CA LEU A 117 14.19 8.22 -12.58
C LEU A 117 14.62 7.61 -11.23
N SER A 118 14.45 8.34 -10.12
CA SER A 118 14.69 7.80 -8.77
C SER A 118 13.70 6.70 -8.38
N SER A 119 12.52 6.64 -9.01
CA SER A 119 11.56 5.55 -8.83
C SER A 119 11.78 4.36 -9.76
N LEU A 120 12.63 4.48 -10.81
CA LEU A 120 12.77 3.46 -11.85
C LEU A 120 14.14 2.76 -11.95
N GLN A 121 15.22 3.22 -11.30
CA GLN A 121 16.56 2.61 -11.50
C GLN A 121 17.44 2.43 -10.25
N VAL A 122 16.94 1.83 -9.17
CA VAL A 122 17.81 1.39 -8.03
C VAL A 122 17.91 -0.14 -7.92
N LYS A 123 17.32 -0.90 -8.84
CA LYS A 123 17.29 -2.37 -8.70
C LYS A 123 18.64 -3.08 -8.94
N PRO A 124 19.43 -2.79 -10.00
CA PRO A 124 20.66 -3.54 -10.25
C PRO A 124 21.84 -3.11 -9.35
N TYR A 125 21.86 -1.85 -8.89
CA TYR A 125 22.93 -1.34 -8.03
C TYR A 125 22.74 -1.68 -6.54
N ALA A 126 21.51 -1.93 -6.10
CA ALA A 126 21.23 -2.41 -4.75
C ALA A 126 21.66 -3.87 -4.55
N GLU A 127 21.60 -4.70 -5.61
CA GLU A 127 22.02 -6.10 -5.57
C GLU A 127 23.55 -6.23 -5.48
N GLN A 128 24.29 -5.44 -6.26
CA GLN A 128 25.75 -5.44 -6.23
C GLN A 128 26.33 -4.93 -4.89
N PHE A 129 25.68 -3.95 -4.26
CA PHE A 129 26.02 -3.47 -2.92
C PHE A 129 25.65 -4.50 -1.82
N TYR A 130 24.62 -5.32 -2.03
CA TYR A 130 24.23 -6.39 -1.11
C TYR A 130 25.22 -7.57 -1.15
N ASP A 131 25.72 -7.92 -2.33
CA ASP A 131 26.76 -8.94 -2.51
C ASP A 131 28.12 -8.52 -1.91
N GLU A 132 28.46 -7.23 -2.03
CA GLU A 132 29.70 -6.68 -1.47
C GLU A 132 29.64 -6.54 0.07
N ILE A 133 28.47 -6.24 0.63
CA ILE A 133 28.24 -6.23 2.09
C ILE A 133 28.14 -7.64 2.67
N SER A 134 27.45 -8.57 2.00
CA SER A 134 27.28 -9.94 2.51
C SER A 134 28.61 -10.71 2.52
N SER A 135 29.48 -10.50 1.54
CA SER A 135 30.83 -11.08 1.50
C SER A 135 31.77 -10.55 2.60
N HIS A 136 31.54 -9.32 3.10
CA HIS A 136 32.32 -8.73 4.19
C HIS A 136 31.74 -9.01 5.58
N LEU A 137 30.43 -9.20 5.72
CA LEU A 137 29.76 -9.49 6.99
C LEU A 137 29.68 -11.00 7.32
N LEU A 138 29.86 -11.90 6.35
CA LEU A 138 29.84 -13.35 6.55
C LEU A 138 31.23 -13.99 6.64
N LYS A 139 32.17 -13.36 7.36
CA LYS A 139 33.25 -14.13 7.97
C LYS A 139 32.64 -14.97 9.10
N LYS A 140 32.24 -16.19 8.76
CA LYS A 140 31.75 -17.21 9.70
C LYS A 140 32.77 -17.45 10.80
N GLU A 141 32.49 -16.96 12.00
CA GLU A 141 32.83 -17.74 13.19
C GLU A 141 31.87 -18.94 13.26
N PRO A 142 32.32 -20.12 13.74
CA PRO A 142 31.47 -21.29 13.80
C PRO A 142 30.33 -21.04 14.79
N LEU A 143 29.09 -21.05 14.28
CA LEU A 143 27.89 -21.06 15.10
C LEU A 143 27.90 -22.30 15.98
N VAL A 144 27.97 -22.09 17.29
CA VAL A 144 27.71 -23.11 18.31
C VAL A 144 26.30 -23.64 18.07
N ALA A 145 26.16 -24.97 17.99
CA ALA A 145 24.88 -25.63 17.87
C ALA A 145 24.01 -25.28 19.08
N VAL A 146 22.91 -24.57 18.85
CA VAL A 146 21.86 -24.38 19.86
C VAL A 146 20.97 -25.61 19.80
N GLU A 147 21.01 -26.42 20.86
CA GLU A 147 20.08 -27.53 21.02
C GLU A 147 18.63 -27.02 21.06
N PRO A 148 17.68 -27.76 20.49
CA PRO A 148 16.28 -27.37 20.49
C PRO A 148 15.78 -27.27 21.93
N ILE A 149 15.30 -26.08 22.28
CA ILE A 149 14.60 -25.86 23.55
C ILE A 149 13.20 -26.48 23.40
N GLU A 150 12.98 -27.63 24.02
CA GLU A 150 11.64 -28.09 24.38
C GLU A 150 11.10 -27.17 25.48
N THR A 151 10.28 -26.19 25.11
CA THR A 151 9.49 -25.42 26.06
C THR A 151 8.11 -26.03 26.22
N GLU A 152 7.86 -26.68 27.35
CA GLU A 152 6.51 -26.82 27.88
C GLU A 152 5.95 -25.41 28.17
N MET A 153 4.88 -25.05 27.47
CA MET A 153 4.29 -23.72 27.57
C MET A 153 3.39 -23.60 28.82
N PRO A 154 3.54 -22.54 29.63
CA PRO A 154 2.61 -22.25 30.70
C PRO A 154 1.25 -21.78 30.14
N ARG A 155 0.18 -22.32 30.74
CA ARG A 155 -1.22 -22.00 30.44
C ARG A 155 -1.52 -20.53 30.72
N ILE A 156 -1.98 -19.83 29.68
CA ILE A 156 -2.59 -18.50 29.79
C ILE A 156 -4.08 -18.68 30.15
N THR A 157 -4.53 -17.98 31.19
CA THR A 157 -5.91 -17.96 31.70
C THR A 157 -6.86 -17.29 30.69
N GLN A 158 -8.02 -17.92 30.49
CA GLN A 158 -8.94 -17.75 29.36
C GLN A 158 -9.57 -16.35 29.22
N ILE A 159 -9.29 -15.70 28.09
CA ILE A 159 -10.32 -14.99 27.32
C ILE A 159 -10.93 -16.06 26.41
N SER A 160 -12.25 -16.13 26.28
CA SER A 160 -12.87 -17.01 25.27
C SER A 160 -12.48 -16.50 23.88
N ARG A 161 -11.39 -17.08 23.36
CA ARG A 161 -10.83 -16.90 22.01
C ARG A 161 -11.45 -17.91 21.03
N ASN A 162 -12.54 -18.56 21.44
CA ASN A 162 -13.15 -19.60 20.64
C ASN A 162 -13.76 -18.93 19.42
N ARG A 163 -13.19 -19.26 18.25
CA ARG A 163 -13.82 -19.02 16.97
C ARG A 163 -15.27 -19.54 17.05
N PRO A 164 -16.27 -18.79 16.57
CA PRO A 164 -17.65 -19.29 16.55
C PRO A 164 -17.73 -20.66 15.90
N GLU A 165 -18.36 -21.63 16.58
CA GLU A 165 -18.43 -23.04 16.14
C GLU A 165 -19.04 -23.20 14.75
N ILE A 166 -19.89 -22.26 14.34
CA ILE A 166 -20.44 -22.23 12.99
C ILE A 166 -19.36 -22.24 11.90
N TYR A 167 -18.18 -21.65 12.15
CA TYR A 167 -17.13 -21.67 11.17
C TYR A 167 -16.49 -23.05 11.01
N ASP A 168 -16.63 -23.93 11.99
CA ASP A 168 -16.19 -25.31 11.95
C ASP A 168 -17.24 -26.22 11.27
N SER A 169 -18.52 -25.82 11.30
CA SER A 169 -19.59 -26.52 10.56
C SER A 169 -19.58 -26.23 9.05
N LEU A 170 -18.76 -25.27 8.60
CA LEU A 170 -18.55 -24.92 7.18
C LEU A 170 -17.72 -25.97 6.41
N ASN A 171 -17.93 -27.27 6.65
CA ASN A 171 -17.21 -28.33 5.94
C ASN A 171 -17.76 -28.45 4.50
N HIS A 172 -17.23 -27.63 3.58
CA HIS A 172 -17.80 -27.47 2.25
C HIS A 172 -17.26 -28.50 1.26
N GLU A 173 -18.12 -29.45 0.90
CA GLU A 173 -17.98 -30.14 -0.38
C GLU A 173 -18.30 -29.14 -1.50
N ARG A 174 -17.46 -29.11 -2.55
CA ARG A 174 -17.63 -28.19 -3.67
C ARG A 174 -18.91 -28.54 -4.43
N LEU A 175 -19.90 -27.66 -4.41
CA LEU A 175 -21.21 -27.87 -5.02
C LEU A 175 -21.23 -27.51 -6.52
N VAL A 176 -20.51 -26.45 -6.89
CA VAL A 176 -20.52 -25.90 -8.27
C VAL A 176 -19.08 -25.67 -8.76
N ASP A 177 -18.79 -26.11 -9.99
CA ASP A 177 -17.52 -25.84 -10.67
C ASP A 177 -17.77 -25.13 -12.01
N HIS A 178 -17.07 -24.03 -12.23
CA HIS A 178 -16.97 -23.39 -13.53
C HIS A 178 -15.50 -23.21 -13.89
N SER A 179 -15.18 -23.52 -15.15
CA SER A 179 -13.89 -23.15 -15.72
C SER A 179 -13.89 -21.68 -16.10
N PHE A 180 -12.80 -20.99 -15.75
CA PHE A 180 -12.45 -19.65 -16.21
C PHE A 180 -11.18 -19.68 -17.08
N GLU A 181 -10.86 -20.83 -17.67
CA GLU A 181 -9.74 -20.95 -18.59
C GLU A 181 -9.90 -19.94 -19.75
N GLY A 182 -8.80 -19.27 -20.09
CA GLY A 182 -8.80 -18.22 -21.11
C GLY A 182 -9.32 -16.84 -20.65
N VAL A 183 -9.94 -16.73 -19.47
CA VAL A 183 -10.45 -15.44 -18.97
C VAL A 183 -9.29 -14.51 -18.57
N ARG A 184 -9.30 -13.30 -19.14
CA ARG A 184 -8.31 -12.23 -18.95
C ARG A 184 -8.95 -11.00 -18.32
N LEU A 185 -8.54 -10.72 -17.09
CA LEU A 185 -8.92 -9.51 -16.36
C LEU A 185 -7.98 -8.35 -16.64
N ALA A 186 -8.45 -7.13 -16.44
CA ALA A 186 -7.62 -5.95 -16.51
C ALA A 186 -6.52 -5.98 -15.43
N ASN A 187 -5.50 -5.14 -15.63
CA ASN A 187 -4.45 -4.95 -14.64
C ASN A 187 -5.08 -4.57 -13.28
N LYS A 188 -4.74 -5.35 -12.25
CA LYS A 188 -5.28 -5.24 -10.88
C LYS A 188 -5.06 -3.87 -10.23
N GLU A 189 -4.06 -3.12 -10.68
CA GLU A 189 -3.75 -1.79 -10.12
C GLU A 189 -4.67 -0.70 -10.66
N THR A 190 -5.32 -0.94 -11.80
CA THR A 190 -6.26 0.01 -12.42
C THR A 190 -7.64 -0.05 -11.74
N PRO A 191 -8.41 1.05 -11.72
CA PRO A 191 -9.78 1.04 -11.19
C PRO A 191 -10.65 -0.06 -11.81
N ILE A 192 -10.55 -0.25 -13.13
CA ILE A 192 -11.31 -1.27 -13.87
C ILE A 192 -10.96 -2.68 -13.38
N GLY A 193 -9.68 -2.99 -13.23
CA GLY A 193 -9.25 -4.31 -12.76
C GLY A 193 -9.68 -4.61 -11.33
N ARG A 194 -9.70 -3.61 -10.45
CA ARG A 194 -10.22 -3.76 -9.08
C ARG A 194 -11.73 -4.04 -9.07
N ILE A 195 -12.50 -3.33 -9.90
CA ILE A 195 -13.95 -3.56 -10.07
C ILE A 195 -14.21 -4.99 -10.54
N GLN A 196 -13.59 -5.40 -11.65
CA GLN A 196 -13.75 -6.75 -12.23
C GLN A 196 -13.43 -7.87 -11.21
N ARG A 197 -12.42 -7.67 -10.35
CA ARG A 197 -12.02 -8.67 -9.36
C ARG A 197 -12.90 -8.70 -8.12
N THR A 198 -13.40 -7.54 -7.69
CA THR A 198 -14.15 -7.39 -6.44
C THR A 198 -15.60 -7.83 -6.59
N LEU A 199 -16.23 -7.55 -7.75
CA LEU A 199 -17.64 -7.92 -8.00
C LEU A 199 -17.91 -9.42 -7.93
N ARG A 200 -16.90 -10.26 -8.12
CA ARG A 200 -16.99 -11.72 -7.90
C ARG A 200 -17.47 -12.09 -6.50
N TRP A 201 -17.12 -11.27 -5.52
CA TRP A 201 -17.36 -11.52 -4.10
C TRP A 201 -18.61 -10.81 -3.58
N GLN A 202 -19.40 -10.20 -4.48
CA GLN A 202 -20.54 -9.36 -4.14
C GLN A 202 -21.61 -10.02 -3.26
N PRO A 203 -22.07 -11.25 -3.56
CA PRO A 203 -23.04 -11.91 -2.70
C PRO A 203 -22.50 -12.05 -1.29
N ILE A 204 -21.24 -12.47 -1.13
CA ILE A 204 -20.60 -12.69 0.17
C ILE A 204 -20.51 -11.39 0.96
N TYR A 205 -19.90 -10.34 0.39
CA TYR A 205 -19.67 -9.12 1.17
C TYR A 205 -20.97 -8.37 1.46
N ARG A 206 -21.98 -8.39 0.56
CA ARG A 206 -23.27 -7.72 0.80
C ARG A 206 -24.09 -8.44 1.86
N THR A 207 -24.12 -9.77 1.84
CA THR A 207 -24.76 -10.55 2.91
C THR A 207 -24.14 -10.25 4.28
N ILE A 208 -22.81 -10.14 4.35
CA ILE A 208 -22.12 -9.79 5.60
C ILE A 208 -22.44 -8.35 6.01
N GLU A 209 -22.43 -7.39 5.08
CA GLU A 209 -22.81 -6.01 5.36
C GLU A 209 -24.23 -5.89 5.90
N GLU A 210 -25.19 -6.57 5.28
CA GLU A 210 -26.58 -6.64 5.73
C GLU A 210 -26.69 -7.16 7.16
N LYS A 211 -26.03 -8.29 7.47
CA LYS A 211 -25.99 -8.88 8.82
C LYS A 211 -25.54 -7.89 9.88
N TYR A 212 -24.53 -7.08 9.58
CA TYR A 212 -23.95 -6.13 10.54
C TYR A 212 -24.53 -4.71 10.43
N GLY A 213 -25.52 -4.48 9.57
CA GLY A 213 -26.07 -3.15 9.30
C GLY A 213 -25.07 -2.16 8.68
N ILE A 214 -23.98 -2.68 8.08
CA ILE A 214 -22.95 -1.87 7.42
C ILE A 214 -23.54 -1.32 6.12
N PRO A 215 -23.34 -0.03 5.80
CA PRO A 215 -23.74 0.53 4.52
C PRO A 215 -23.14 -0.27 3.35
N GLN A 216 -23.96 -0.47 2.33
CA GLN A 216 -23.62 -1.30 1.18
C GLN A 216 -22.28 -0.89 0.51
N ASP A 217 -21.52 -1.91 0.14
CA ASP A 217 -20.24 -1.87 -0.57
C ASP A 217 -19.07 -1.18 0.17
N ILE A 218 -19.17 -0.97 1.50
CA ILE A 218 -18.01 -0.57 2.33
C ILE A 218 -16.94 -1.66 2.32
N LEU A 219 -17.31 -2.93 2.52
CA LEU A 219 -16.39 -4.06 2.46
C LEU A 219 -15.82 -4.20 1.05
N ALA A 220 -16.59 -3.91 0.00
CA ALA A 220 -16.06 -3.86 -1.36
C ALA A 220 -14.95 -2.81 -1.48
N GLY A 221 -15.14 -1.62 -0.91
CA GLY A 221 -14.12 -0.58 -0.84
C GLY A 221 -12.85 -1.04 -0.12
N MET A 222 -13.00 -1.77 1.00
CA MET A 222 -11.87 -2.35 1.74
C MET A 222 -11.13 -3.40 0.90
N ILE A 223 -11.87 -4.28 0.20
CA ILE A 223 -11.29 -5.30 -0.69
C ILE A 223 -10.46 -4.67 -1.81
N MET A 224 -11.00 -3.63 -2.46
CA MET A 224 -10.31 -2.91 -3.52
C MET A 224 -9.05 -2.21 -3.01
N GLN A 225 -9.12 -1.61 -1.82
CA GLN A 225 -8.01 -0.86 -1.26
C GLN A 225 -6.86 -1.77 -0.83
N GLU A 226 -7.18 -2.91 -0.21
CA GLU A 226 -6.17 -3.78 0.40
C GLU A 226 -5.58 -4.76 -0.63
N SER A 227 -6.41 -5.57 -1.29
CA SER A 227 -5.94 -6.73 -2.06
C SER A 227 -6.21 -6.68 -3.56
N TYR A 228 -6.87 -5.62 -4.05
CA TYR A 228 -7.38 -5.56 -5.41
C TYR A 228 -8.39 -6.68 -5.75
N GLY A 229 -9.03 -7.28 -4.74
CA GLY A 229 -9.97 -8.40 -4.94
C GLY A 229 -9.35 -9.79 -5.03
N ASN A 230 -8.13 -9.98 -4.51
CA ASN A 230 -7.43 -11.27 -4.54
C ASN A 230 -7.29 -11.88 -3.12
N PRO A 231 -7.95 -13.02 -2.83
CA PRO A 231 -7.93 -13.63 -1.49
C PRO A 231 -6.57 -14.16 -1.05
N VAL A 232 -5.67 -14.45 -1.99
CA VAL A 232 -4.33 -14.98 -1.71
C VAL A 232 -3.24 -13.92 -1.93
N GLN A 233 -3.61 -12.63 -1.95
CA GLN A 233 -2.63 -11.55 -2.03
C GLN A 233 -1.96 -11.37 -0.67
N PRO A 234 -0.64 -11.63 -0.55
CA PRO A 234 0.10 -11.21 0.62
C PRO A 234 0.31 -9.70 0.53
N ASN A 235 0.37 -9.05 1.69
CA ASN A 235 0.71 -7.64 1.74
C ASN A 235 2.14 -7.41 1.22
N SER A 236 2.37 -6.23 0.66
CA SER A 236 3.68 -5.80 0.20
C SER A 236 4.70 -5.84 1.36
N ARG A 237 5.98 -6.13 1.04
CA ARG A 237 7.09 -6.15 2.02
C ARG A 237 7.07 -7.27 3.07
N ASN A 238 6.23 -8.29 2.91
CA ASN A 238 6.16 -9.43 3.84
C ASN A 238 5.80 -9.03 5.26
N ASP A 239 4.95 -8.03 5.48
CA ASP A 239 4.64 -7.63 6.85
C ASP A 239 3.70 -8.60 7.61
N GLY A 240 3.24 -9.67 6.96
CA GLY A 240 2.39 -10.69 7.59
C GLY A 240 0.91 -10.53 7.29
N GLY A 241 0.47 -9.44 6.64
CA GLY A 241 -0.92 -9.27 6.19
C GLY A 241 -1.30 -10.22 5.05
N LEU A 242 -2.51 -10.79 5.10
CA LEU A 242 -3.05 -11.73 4.10
C LEU A 242 -4.57 -11.60 3.98
N GLY A 243 -5.13 -12.02 2.84
CA GLY A 243 -6.57 -12.08 2.61
C GLY A 243 -7.09 -10.90 1.80
N VAL A 244 -8.37 -10.96 1.41
CA VAL A 244 -8.99 -9.90 0.58
C VAL A 244 -8.98 -8.51 1.24
N VAL A 245 -8.87 -8.45 2.57
CA VAL A 245 -8.82 -7.21 3.36
C VAL A 245 -7.53 -7.08 4.19
N HIS A 246 -6.52 -7.92 3.93
CA HIS A 246 -5.20 -7.91 4.60
C HIS A 246 -5.23 -7.87 6.14
N VAL A 247 -5.87 -8.85 6.76
CA VAL A 247 -5.86 -8.97 8.23
C VAL A 247 -4.46 -9.40 8.70
N GLN A 248 -3.88 -8.64 9.64
CA GLN A 248 -2.58 -8.94 10.25
C GLN A 248 -2.66 -10.17 11.15
N GLY A 249 -1.57 -10.93 11.29
CA GLY A 249 -1.51 -12.18 12.06
C GLY A 249 -2.05 -12.07 13.50
N PRO A 250 -1.58 -11.10 14.32
CA PRO A 250 -2.10 -10.91 15.67
C PRO A 250 -3.59 -10.55 15.69
N THR A 251 -4.02 -9.64 14.80
CA THR A 251 -5.43 -9.26 14.68
C THR A 251 -6.29 -10.47 14.31
N ALA A 252 -5.84 -11.30 13.36
CA ALA A 252 -6.57 -12.50 12.96
C ALA A 252 -6.78 -13.44 14.16
N LYS A 253 -5.72 -13.69 14.95
CA LYS A 253 -5.82 -14.50 16.18
C LYS A 253 -6.74 -13.88 17.23
N ASP A 254 -6.63 -12.57 17.47
CA ASP A 254 -7.46 -11.85 18.44
C ASP A 254 -8.95 -11.93 18.09
N TRP A 255 -9.27 -12.09 16.81
CA TRP A 255 -10.63 -12.22 16.29
C TRP A 255 -11.03 -13.67 15.94
N GLY A 256 -10.22 -14.64 16.38
CA GLY A 256 -10.54 -16.06 16.34
C GLY A 256 -10.25 -16.75 15.01
N LEU A 257 -9.46 -16.17 14.11
CA LEU A 257 -9.03 -16.85 12.88
C LEU A 257 -7.81 -17.72 13.16
N LYS A 258 -7.82 -18.95 12.64
CA LYS A 258 -6.61 -19.79 12.54
C LYS A 258 -5.70 -19.20 11.47
N ILE A 259 -4.42 -19.02 11.80
CA ILE A 259 -3.39 -18.56 10.87
C ILE A 259 -2.34 -19.65 10.66
N HIS A 260 -1.68 -19.64 9.51
CA HIS A 260 -0.52 -20.49 9.28
C HIS A 260 0.68 -19.95 10.05
N GLY A 261 1.38 -20.80 10.80
CA GLY A 261 2.50 -20.37 11.65
C GLY A 261 2.05 -19.61 12.89
N ASP A 262 2.94 -18.78 13.43
CA ASP A 262 2.62 -17.89 14.56
C ASP A 262 3.22 -16.50 14.34
N SER A 263 2.47 -15.47 14.72
CA SER A 263 2.94 -14.09 14.70
C SER A 263 2.27 -13.25 15.78
N ASP A 264 3.08 -12.59 16.60
CA ASP A 264 2.66 -11.69 17.67
C ASP A 264 2.88 -10.20 17.34
N LYS A 265 3.38 -9.91 16.13
CA LYS A 265 3.74 -8.55 15.67
C LYS A 265 2.83 -8.08 14.55
N SER A 266 2.52 -6.79 14.56
CA SER A 266 1.77 -6.12 13.49
C SER A 266 2.55 -5.97 12.18
N SER A 267 3.86 -6.21 12.21
CA SER A 267 4.72 -6.33 11.05
C SER A 267 5.77 -7.41 11.31
N ASP A 268 5.61 -8.56 10.65
CA ASP A 268 6.45 -9.73 10.85
C ASP A 268 6.95 -10.30 9.54
N ARG A 269 8.20 -9.96 9.21
CA ARG A 269 8.86 -10.41 7.97
C ARG A 269 9.08 -11.91 7.92
N ALA A 270 9.34 -12.55 9.06
CA ALA A 270 9.56 -13.99 9.09
C ALA A 270 8.25 -14.71 8.81
N HIS A 271 7.16 -14.28 9.45
CA HIS A 271 5.82 -14.80 9.18
C HIS A 271 5.38 -14.52 7.74
N GLY A 272 5.63 -13.33 7.22
CA GLY A 272 5.35 -13.00 5.82
C GLY A 272 6.08 -13.91 4.81
N MET A 273 7.29 -14.39 5.13
CA MET A 273 7.98 -15.38 4.30
C MET A 273 7.34 -16.76 4.39
N GLN A 274 6.89 -17.19 5.58
CA GLN A 274 6.15 -18.46 5.75
C GLN A 274 4.86 -18.44 4.92
N ILE A 275 4.12 -17.33 4.95
CA ILE A 275 2.92 -17.15 4.12
C ILE A 275 3.27 -17.28 2.63
N ARG A 276 4.35 -16.65 2.16
CA ARG A 276 4.77 -16.79 0.74
C ARG A 276 5.09 -18.23 0.38
N GLN A 277 5.77 -18.96 1.25
CA GLN A 277 6.09 -20.36 1.02
C GLN A 277 4.81 -21.22 0.96
N LEU A 278 3.86 -20.99 1.86
CA LEU A 278 2.53 -21.62 1.80
C LEU A 278 1.85 -21.34 0.45
N LEU A 279 1.79 -20.08 0.03
CA LEU A 279 1.16 -19.68 -1.23
C LEU A 279 1.84 -20.35 -2.44
N GLN A 280 3.16 -20.42 -2.47
CA GLN A 280 3.90 -21.09 -3.55
C GLN A 280 3.64 -22.60 -3.57
N ASN A 281 3.65 -23.25 -2.40
CA ASN A 281 3.39 -24.69 -2.28
C ASN A 281 1.97 -25.07 -2.68
N SER A 282 1.01 -24.18 -2.44
CA SER A 282 -0.40 -24.34 -2.84
C SER A 282 -0.69 -23.84 -4.25
N ASN A 283 0.33 -23.44 -5.03
CA ASN A 283 0.17 -22.82 -6.35
C ASN A 283 -0.84 -21.66 -6.37
N TYR A 284 -0.90 -20.89 -5.27
CA TYR A 284 -1.84 -19.79 -5.05
C TYR A 284 -3.33 -20.20 -5.12
N ASP A 285 -3.66 -21.47 -4.94
CA ASP A 285 -5.04 -21.93 -4.89
C ASP A 285 -5.69 -21.53 -3.56
N PRO A 286 -6.69 -20.61 -3.56
CA PRO A 286 -7.33 -20.17 -2.32
C PRO A 286 -8.04 -21.31 -1.58
N THR A 287 -8.48 -22.37 -2.29
CA THR A 287 -9.18 -23.51 -1.69
C THR A 287 -8.25 -24.37 -0.85
N VAL A 288 -6.98 -24.48 -1.23
CA VAL A 288 -5.94 -25.18 -0.46
C VAL A 288 -5.41 -24.29 0.66
N VAL A 289 -5.12 -23.01 0.36
CA VAL A 289 -4.50 -22.10 1.35
C VAL A 289 -5.39 -21.90 2.58
N GLN A 290 -6.71 -21.85 2.39
CA GLN A 290 -7.65 -21.61 3.50
C GLN A 290 -7.69 -22.75 4.54
N GLU A 291 -7.25 -23.96 4.19
CA GLU A 291 -7.14 -25.07 5.15
C GLU A 291 -6.07 -24.80 6.21
N PHE A 292 -5.05 -24.02 5.84
CA PHE A 292 -3.92 -23.66 6.68
C PHE A 292 -4.04 -22.26 7.29
N ASP A 293 -4.63 -21.30 6.55
CA ASP A 293 -4.76 -19.91 6.97
C ASP A 293 -6.13 -19.31 6.62
N GLU A 294 -6.97 -19.10 7.62
CA GLU A 294 -8.35 -18.68 7.44
C GLU A 294 -8.51 -17.23 6.98
N ARG A 295 -7.42 -16.46 6.94
CA ARG A 295 -7.45 -15.13 6.34
C ARG A 295 -7.70 -15.18 4.83
N THR A 296 -7.48 -16.32 4.18
CA THR A 296 -7.86 -16.51 2.77
C THR A 296 -9.27 -17.05 2.58
N HIS A 297 -9.96 -17.45 3.66
CA HIS A 297 -11.35 -17.87 3.61
C HIS A 297 -12.27 -16.64 3.53
N LEU A 298 -12.94 -16.43 2.39
CA LEU A 298 -13.67 -15.19 2.10
C LEU A 298 -14.71 -14.81 3.16
N ILE A 299 -15.57 -15.74 3.57
CA ILE A 299 -16.59 -15.46 4.59
C ILE A 299 -15.96 -15.09 5.93
N LYS A 300 -15.05 -15.93 6.45
CA LYS A 300 -14.42 -15.74 7.77
C LYS A 300 -13.65 -14.43 7.87
N VAL A 301 -12.89 -14.08 6.83
CA VAL A 301 -12.09 -12.84 6.83
C VAL A 301 -12.95 -11.59 6.69
N LEU A 302 -14.01 -11.63 5.86
CA LEU A 302 -14.92 -10.49 5.69
C LEU A 302 -15.84 -10.30 6.90
N ASP A 303 -16.34 -11.37 7.51
CA ASP A 303 -17.07 -11.29 8.78
C ASP A 303 -16.17 -10.70 9.88
N THR A 304 -14.92 -11.12 9.95
CA THR A 304 -13.95 -10.56 10.90
C THR A 304 -13.75 -9.07 10.68
N ALA A 305 -13.59 -8.62 9.43
CA ALA A 305 -13.51 -7.20 9.11
C ALA A 305 -14.79 -6.45 9.50
N ALA A 306 -15.96 -7.02 9.20
CA ALA A 306 -17.26 -6.44 9.57
C ALA A 306 -17.41 -6.29 11.09
N ARG A 307 -17.07 -7.30 11.88
CA ARG A 307 -17.08 -7.23 13.35
C ARG A 307 -16.16 -6.13 13.89
N ILE A 308 -14.96 -5.98 13.32
CA ILE A 308 -14.02 -4.92 13.69
C ILE A 308 -14.59 -3.54 13.35
N VAL A 309 -15.14 -3.37 12.15
CA VAL A 309 -15.74 -2.11 11.69
C VAL A 309 -16.94 -1.74 12.55
N SER A 310 -17.84 -2.67 12.83
CA SER A 310 -19.01 -2.45 13.70
C SER A 310 -18.59 -2.08 15.12
N LYS A 311 -17.61 -2.77 15.71
CA LYS A 311 -17.05 -2.38 17.01
C LYS A 311 -16.51 -0.95 17.02
N GLY A 312 -15.84 -0.54 15.93
CA GLY A 312 -15.38 0.82 15.76
C GLY A 312 -16.54 1.83 15.62
N LYS A 313 -17.58 1.49 14.85
CA LYS A 313 -18.81 2.28 14.69
C LYS A 313 -19.52 2.48 16.03
N ASP A 314 -19.63 1.44 16.85
CA ASP A 314 -20.29 1.49 18.15
C ASP A 314 -19.53 2.40 19.12
N ARG A 315 -18.19 2.30 19.09
CA ARG A 315 -17.32 3.08 19.96
C ARG A 315 -17.21 4.55 19.57
N HIS A 316 -17.31 4.86 18.27
CA HIS A 316 -16.98 6.19 17.75
C HIS A 316 -18.13 6.89 17.03
N GLY A 317 -19.27 6.22 16.84
CA GLY A 317 -20.51 6.84 16.39
C GLY A 317 -20.74 6.85 14.88
N THR A 318 -19.73 6.70 14.03
CA THR A 318 -19.88 6.73 12.55
C THR A 318 -19.23 5.53 11.87
N TRP A 319 -19.75 5.15 10.69
CA TRP A 319 -19.20 4.03 9.92
C TRP A 319 -17.81 4.34 9.39
N GLU A 320 -17.56 5.61 9.05
CA GLU A 320 -16.22 6.09 8.70
C GLU A 320 -15.22 5.82 9.82
N TYR A 321 -15.56 6.11 11.08
CA TYR A 321 -14.69 5.78 12.21
C TYR A 321 -14.59 4.28 12.47
N GLY A 322 -15.60 3.48 12.11
CA GLY A 322 -15.49 2.02 12.04
C GLY A 322 -14.38 1.56 11.08
N ILE A 323 -14.33 2.11 9.87
CA ILE A 323 -13.30 1.81 8.86
C ILE A 323 -11.91 2.25 9.36
N GLN A 324 -11.81 3.43 9.98
CA GLN A 324 -10.55 3.91 10.53
C GLN A 324 -10.09 3.07 11.73
N PHE A 325 -11.03 2.60 12.56
CA PHE A 325 -10.79 1.69 13.66
C PHE A 325 -10.21 0.37 13.15
N TYR A 326 -10.74 -0.17 12.05
CA TYR A 326 -10.18 -1.36 11.40
C TYR A 326 -8.69 -1.18 11.07
N ARG A 327 -8.33 -0.04 10.49
CA ARG A 327 -6.94 0.21 10.08
C ARG A 327 -6.00 0.32 11.28
N ILE A 328 -6.30 1.20 12.23
CA ILE A 328 -5.51 1.40 13.45
C ILE A 328 -6.43 1.92 14.58
N PRO A 329 -6.90 1.05 15.51
CA PRO A 329 -7.85 1.42 16.57
C PRO A 329 -7.44 2.63 17.42
N GLY A 330 -6.14 2.83 17.64
CA GLY A 330 -5.60 3.93 18.46
C GLY A 330 -5.36 5.25 17.73
N LYS A 331 -5.66 5.35 16.42
CA LYS A 331 -5.31 6.53 15.59
C LYS A 331 -6.48 7.10 14.79
N ILE A 332 -7.72 6.86 15.21
CA ILE A 332 -8.92 7.35 14.52
C ILE A 332 -8.92 8.88 14.44
N GLY A 333 -9.30 9.40 13.28
CA GLY A 333 -9.26 10.81 12.92
C GLY A 333 -7.86 11.38 12.72
N ARG A 334 -6.80 10.54 12.71
CA ARG A 334 -5.41 10.98 12.66
C ARG A 334 -4.58 10.12 11.70
N ASN A 335 -3.45 10.69 11.24
CA ASN A 335 -2.41 9.98 10.50
C ASN A 335 -2.96 9.18 9.29
N THR A 336 -2.43 8.01 9.02
CA THR A 336 -2.84 7.16 7.88
C THR A 336 -4.25 6.57 8.02
N ALA A 337 -4.91 6.69 9.18
CA ALA A 337 -6.23 6.10 9.38
C ALA A 337 -7.32 6.89 8.62
N TRP A 338 -7.28 8.23 8.66
CA TRP A 338 -8.26 9.05 7.94
C TRP A 338 -8.11 8.90 6.41
N GLU A 339 -6.88 8.85 5.90
CA GLU A 339 -6.58 8.57 4.49
C GLU A 339 -7.16 7.24 4.05
N TYR A 340 -6.94 6.19 4.85
CA TYR A 340 -7.51 4.87 4.57
C TYR A 340 -9.04 4.91 4.52
N GLY A 341 -9.69 5.54 5.50
CA GLY A 341 -11.15 5.68 5.52
C GLY A 341 -11.69 6.39 4.29
N ARG A 342 -11.06 7.50 3.90
CA ARG A 342 -11.40 8.25 2.69
C ARG A 342 -11.23 7.40 1.42
N ASP A 343 -10.11 6.68 1.30
CA ASP A 343 -9.83 5.87 0.12
C ASP A 343 -10.81 4.69 -0.01
N VAL A 344 -11.21 4.07 1.11
CA VAL A 344 -12.26 3.03 1.13
C VAL A 344 -13.59 3.59 0.63
N LEU A 345 -13.98 4.78 1.09
CA LEU A 345 -15.22 5.43 0.65
C LEU A 345 -15.15 5.84 -0.83
N ASP A 346 -14.01 6.31 -1.32
CA ASP A 346 -13.79 6.58 -2.75
C ASP A 346 -13.95 5.30 -3.59
N TRP A 347 -13.42 4.16 -3.15
CA TRP A 347 -13.64 2.88 -3.82
C TRP A 347 -15.09 2.41 -3.78
N LYS A 348 -15.77 2.57 -2.64
CA LYS A 348 -17.22 2.31 -2.52
C LYS A 348 -18.01 3.12 -3.54
N ASP A 349 -17.67 4.40 -3.73
CA ASP A 349 -18.39 5.25 -4.68
C ASP A 349 -18.04 4.90 -6.13
N ARG A 350 -16.81 4.46 -6.41
CA ARG A 350 -16.41 3.98 -7.75
C ARG A 350 -17.09 2.68 -8.16
N ILE A 351 -17.22 1.70 -7.26
CA ILE A 351 -17.89 0.44 -7.60
C ILE A 351 -19.39 0.63 -7.82
N ASN A 352 -19.99 1.68 -7.25
CA ASN A 352 -21.38 2.05 -7.45
C ASN A 352 -21.60 3.06 -8.60
N ASN A 353 -20.55 3.40 -9.36
CA ASN A 353 -20.66 4.35 -10.45
C ASN A 353 -20.97 3.61 -11.77
N ASP A 354 -22.16 3.83 -12.32
CA ASP A 354 -22.63 3.18 -13.57
C ASP A 354 -21.63 3.31 -14.73
N ARG A 355 -20.98 4.47 -14.87
CA ARG A 355 -20.00 4.68 -15.93
C ARG A 355 -18.74 3.84 -15.71
N GLN A 356 -18.28 3.69 -14.46
CA GLN A 356 -17.15 2.82 -14.14
C GLN A 356 -17.49 1.34 -14.35
N LEU A 357 -18.69 0.92 -13.95
CA LEU A 357 -19.19 -0.43 -14.19
C LEU A 357 -19.29 -0.75 -15.68
N ALA A 358 -19.91 0.12 -16.48
CA ALA A 358 -20.01 -0.05 -17.93
C ALA A 358 -18.63 -0.05 -18.62
N ASN A 359 -17.67 0.72 -18.11
CA ASN A 359 -16.29 0.68 -18.61
C ASN A 359 -15.60 -0.64 -18.26
N ALA A 360 -15.80 -1.15 -17.04
CA ALA A 360 -15.24 -2.42 -16.62
C ALA A 360 -15.83 -3.60 -17.40
N GLU A 361 -17.14 -3.58 -17.65
CA GLU A 361 -17.83 -4.54 -18.51
C GLU A 361 -17.29 -4.50 -19.94
N ARG A 362 -17.27 -3.33 -20.58
CA ARG A 362 -16.78 -3.17 -21.95
C ARG A 362 -15.34 -3.67 -22.10
N ASP A 363 -14.49 -3.28 -21.17
CA ASP A 363 -13.08 -3.67 -21.13
C ASP A 363 -12.90 -5.19 -20.92
N PHE A 364 -13.78 -5.83 -20.15
CA PHE A 364 -13.80 -7.30 -20.01
C PHE A 364 -14.25 -7.97 -21.31
N ASN A 365 -15.40 -7.57 -21.87
CA ASN A 365 -16.00 -8.17 -23.06
C ASN A 365 -15.11 -8.03 -24.31
N GLN A 366 -14.27 -6.99 -24.38
CA GLN A 366 -13.29 -6.83 -25.47
C GLN A 366 -12.15 -7.84 -25.45
N ARG A 367 -11.86 -8.45 -24.30
CA ARG A 367 -10.73 -9.37 -24.12
C ARG A 367 -11.12 -10.83 -24.02
N ASN A 368 -12.41 -11.11 -23.86
CA ASN A 368 -12.93 -12.41 -23.48
C ASN A 368 -14.10 -12.80 -24.38
N GLU A 369 -14.23 -14.09 -24.66
CA GLU A 369 -15.40 -14.64 -25.35
C GLU A 369 -16.62 -14.69 -24.42
N MET A 370 -16.39 -14.91 -23.12
CA MET A 370 -17.42 -14.84 -22.09
C MET A 370 -17.82 -13.38 -21.83
N SER A 371 -19.11 -13.12 -21.65
CA SER A 371 -19.57 -11.81 -21.20
C SER A 371 -19.20 -11.56 -19.73
N PHE A 372 -19.06 -10.30 -19.35
CA PHE A 372 -18.74 -9.93 -17.98
C PHE A 372 -19.85 -10.36 -17.02
N ASP A 373 -21.12 -10.24 -17.44
CA ASP A 373 -22.26 -10.68 -16.64
C ASP A 373 -22.23 -12.20 -16.41
N ASP A 374 -21.98 -12.99 -17.45
CA ASP A 374 -21.83 -14.45 -17.31
C ASP A 374 -20.67 -14.82 -16.38
N TYR A 375 -19.56 -14.09 -16.48
CA TYR A 375 -18.40 -14.27 -15.62
C TYR A 375 -18.74 -13.98 -14.15
N ILE A 376 -19.43 -12.88 -13.87
CA ILE A 376 -19.83 -12.49 -12.52
C ILE A 376 -20.84 -13.51 -11.97
N ASN A 377 -21.86 -13.88 -12.75
CA ASN A 377 -22.89 -14.84 -12.34
C ASN A 377 -22.28 -16.20 -11.98
N LYS A 378 -21.35 -16.72 -12.79
CA LYS A 378 -20.62 -17.96 -12.45
C LYS A 378 -19.84 -17.86 -11.15
N PHE A 379 -19.18 -16.73 -10.89
CA PHE A 379 -18.51 -16.52 -9.60
C PHE A 379 -19.51 -16.45 -8.43
N HIS A 380 -20.69 -15.88 -8.66
CA HIS A 380 -21.76 -15.81 -7.65
C HIS A 380 -22.35 -17.19 -7.36
N GLU A 381 -22.56 -18.03 -8.37
CA GLU A 381 -22.95 -19.43 -8.21
C GLU A 381 -21.90 -20.20 -7.37
N MET A 382 -20.61 -19.95 -7.63
CA MET A 382 -19.52 -20.52 -6.82
C MET A 382 -19.43 -19.97 -5.39
N SER A 383 -20.14 -18.88 -5.05
CA SER A 383 -20.16 -18.37 -3.67
C SER A 383 -20.77 -19.37 -2.68
N ASN A 384 -21.64 -20.26 -3.16
CA ASN A 384 -22.20 -21.37 -2.39
C ASN A 384 -21.12 -22.33 -1.90
N ASN A 385 -20.04 -22.52 -2.65
CA ASN A 385 -18.91 -23.36 -2.24
C ASN A 385 -18.15 -22.79 -1.02
N TRP A 386 -18.39 -21.52 -0.67
CA TRP A 386 -17.80 -20.89 0.50
C TRP A 386 -18.69 -20.97 1.74
N GLY A 387 -19.87 -21.59 1.62
CA GLY A 387 -20.80 -21.75 2.74
C GLY A 387 -21.67 -20.57 3.04
N LEU A 388 -21.94 -19.72 2.06
CA LEU A 388 -22.72 -18.51 2.31
C LEU A 388 -24.11 -18.83 2.84
N GLU A 389 -24.77 -19.86 2.29
CA GLU A 389 -26.09 -20.32 2.73
C GLU A 389 -26.06 -20.83 4.17
N ASP A 390 -25.13 -21.73 4.52
CA ASP A 390 -24.95 -22.24 5.89
C ASP A 390 -24.62 -21.12 6.87
N TYR A 391 -23.76 -20.18 6.44
CA TYR A 391 -23.41 -19.02 7.22
C TYR A 391 -24.62 -18.13 7.51
N ILE A 392 -25.49 -17.88 6.53
CA ILE A 392 -26.74 -17.13 6.73
C ILE A 392 -27.67 -17.90 7.68
N ALA A 393 -27.85 -19.20 7.44
CA ALA A 393 -28.82 -20.03 8.16
C ALA A 393 -28.57 -20.04 9.68
N ASN A 394 -27.32 -20.16 10.11
CA ASN A 394 -27.00 -20.24 11.55
C ASN A 394 -26.63 -18.89 12.19
N HIS A 395 -26.91 -17.75 11.54
CA HIS A 395 -26.63 -16.41 12.09
C HIS A 395 -27.78 -15.42 11.94
N ARG A 396 -29.03 -15.90 11.89
CA ARG A 396 -30.23 -15.06 11.77
C ARG A 396 -30.73 -14.44 13.09
N ASP A 397 -29.91 -14.45 14.14
CA ASP A 397 -30.29 -14.07 15.50
C ASP A 397 -30.10 -12.59 15.82
#